data_AF-A0A5D4UIH1-F1
#
_entry.id   AF-A0A5D4UIH1-F1
#
_cell.length_a   1.000
_cell.length_b   1.000
_cell.length_c   1.000
_cell.angle_alpha   90.00
_cell.angle_beta   90.00
_cell.angle_gamma   90.00
#
_symmetry.space_group_name_H-M   'P 1'
#
loop_
_entity.id
_entity.type
_entity.pdbx_description
1 polymer ?
#
loop_
_entity_poly.entity_id
_entity_poly.type
_entity_poly.pdbx_seq_one_letter_code
_entity_poly.pdbx_strand_id
1 'polypeptide(L)' 'MDKRVQFDFEIDFTNGGGIQGQEFRLDIEGDDISDQELAEYIVEDMRLLMVGEVRILNKKIIHEKHKRKPEQ' A
#
# COMPACT_ATOMS: atom_id res chain seq x y z
N MET A 1 -6.15 7.08 13.43
CA MET A 1 -6.02 5.92 12.53
C MET A 1 -5.56 4.76 13.37
N ASP A 2 -6.46 3.83 13.72
CA ASP A 2 -6.13 2.68 14.58
C ASP A 2 -5.93 1.38 13.79
N LYS A 3 -5.97 1.48 12.46
CA LYS A 3 -5.86 0.35 11.53
C LYS A 3 -4.90 0.68 10.39
N ARG A 4 -4.18 -0.36 9.98
CA ARG A 4 -3.31 -0.37 8.82
C ARG A 4 -3.66 -1.55 7.96
N VAL A 5 -3.36 -1.45 6.68
CA VAL A 5 -3.33 -2.59 5.79
C VAL A 5 -1.87 -2.99 5.57
N GLN A 6 -1.58 -4.27 5.77
CA GLN A 6 -0.31 -4.88 5.37
C GLN A 6 -0.54 -5.69 4.09
N PHE A 7 0.31 -5.53 3.10
CA PHE A 7 0.22 -6.25 1.83
C PHE A 7 1.58 -6.31 1.13
N ASP A 8 1.69 -7.24 0.19
CA ASP A 8 2.79 -7.29 -0.76
C ASP A 8 2.29 -6.74 -2.10
N PHE A 9 3.19 -6.21 -2.92
CA PHE A 9 2.83 -5.74 -4.25
C PHE A 9 3.88 -6.06 -5.29
N GLU A 10 3.43 -6.20 -6.53
CA GLU A 10 4.26 -6.25 -7.72
C GLU A 10 3.75 -5.21 -8.72
N ILE A 11 4.67 -4.50 -9.36
CA ILE A 11 4.38 -3.53 -10.41
C ILE A 11 5.23 -3.88 -11.62
N ASP A 12 4.57 -4.10 -12.76
CA ASP A 12 5.21 -4.22 -14.06
C ASP A 12 5.13 -2.86 -14.78
N PHE A 13 6.24 -2.41 -15.37
CA PHE A 13 6.24 -1.19 -16.17
C PHE A 13 6.15 -1.49 -17.67
N THR A 14 5.39 -0.65 -18.38
CA THR A 14 5.21 -0.74 -19.84
C THR A 14 6.50 -0.50 -20.62
N ASN A 15 7.51 0.15 -20.03
CA ASN A 15 8.84 0.34 -20.59
C ASN A 15 9.86 -0.74 -20.18
N GLY A 16 9.39 -1.82 -19.54
CA GLY A 16 10.21 -2.94 -19.09
C GLY A 16 10.76 -2.78 -17.68
N GLY A 17 10.92 -3.91 -17.00
CA GLY A 17 11.29 -3.98 -15.58
C GLY A 17 10.08 -3.89 -14.66
N GLY A 18 10.35 -3.90 -13.35
CA GLY A 18 9.31 -3.87 -12.33
C GLY A 18 9.85 -3.57 -10.93
N ILE A 19 8.93 -3.35 -9.99
CA ILE A 19 9.23 -3.19 -8.55
C ILE A 19 8.36 -4.16 -7.78
N GLN A 20 8.93 -4.73 -6.72
CA GLN A 20 8.19 -5.51 -5.73
C GLN A 20 8.41 -4.95 -4.33
N GLY A 21 7.36 -5.03 -3.50
CA GLY A 21 7.40 -4.70 -2.08
C GLY A 21 6.79 -5.82 -1.25
N GLN A 22 7.37 -6.06 -0.07
CA GLN A 22 6.96 -7.14 0.84
C GLN A 22 6.62 -6.55 2.21
N GLU A 23 5.56 -7.05 2.83
CA GLU A 23 5.00 -6.61 4.11
C GLU A 23 4.81 -5.09 4.23
N PHE A 24 4.50 -4.43 3.11
CA PHE A 24 4.29 -2.99 3.04
C PHE A 24 3.05 -2.59 3.85
N ARG A 25 3.09 -1.43 4.52
CA ARG A 25 2.02 -0.99 5.42
C ARG A 25 1.57 0.42 5.12
N LEU A 26 0.26 0.58 4.96
CA LEU A 26 -0.39 1.89 4.81
C LEU A 26 -1.43 2.08 5.91
N ASP A 27 -1.52 3.30 6.44
CA ASP A 27 -2.63 3.71 7.30
C ASP A 27 -3.89 3.84 6.45
N ILE A 28 -5.04 3.35 6.96
CA ILE A 28 -6.32 3.45 6.25
C ILE A 28 -7.37 4.13 7.14
N GLU A 29 -8.28 4.86 6.49
CA GLU A 29 -9.49 5.36 7.13
C GLU A 29 -10.60 4.31 6.98
N GLY A 30 -11.20 3.89 8.10
CA GLY A 30 -12.23 2.86 8.10
C GLY A 30 -11.71 1.44 8.37
N ASP A 31 -12.50 0.45 7.92
CA ASP A 31 -12.33 -0.96 8.28
C ASP A 31 -11.76 -1.82 7.14
N ASP A 32 -11.78 -1.31 5.91
CA ASP A 32 -11.31 -2.01 4.72
C ASP A 32 -10.91 -0.99 3.64
N ILE A 33 -10.25 -1.48 2.60
CA ILE A 33 -9.84 -0.73 1.40
C ILE A 33 -9.81 -1.71 0.23
N SER A 34 -10.05 -1.32 -1.02
CA SER A 34 -9.93 -2.23 -2.17
C SER A 34 -8.48 -2.40 -2.64
N ASP A 35 -8.20 -3.43 -3.45
CA ASP A 35 -6.88 -3.60 -4.06
C ASP A 35 -6.59 -2.53 -5.12
N GLN A 36 -7.64 -2.05 -5.80
CA GLN A 36 -7.56 -0.96 -6.77
C GLN A 36 -7.13 0.34 -6.09
N GLU A 37 -7.76 0.71 -4.96
CA GLU A 37 -7.37 1.89 -4.19
C GLU A 37 -5.94 1.79 -3.65
N LEU A 38 -5.50 0.60 -3.22
CA LEU A 38 -4.11 0.41 -2.81
C LEU A 38 -3.13 0.57 -3.96
N ALA A 39 -3.45 0.01 -5.14
CA ALA A 39 -2.64 0.18 -6.33
C ALA A 39 -2.50 1.66 -6.70
N GLU A 40 -3.60 2.41 -6.68
CA GLU A 40 -3.62 3.86 -6.95
C GLU A 40 -2.74 4.61 -5.94
N TYR A 41 -2.88 4.35 -4.64
CA TYR A 41 -2.03 5.00 -3.62
C TYR A 41 -0.54 4.72 -3.82
N ILE A 42 -0.15 3.49 -4.13
CA ILE A 42 1.27 3.17 -4.35
C ILE A 42 1.80 3.96 -5.55
N VAL A 43 1.06 3.99 -6.65
CA VAL A 43 1.48 4.68 -7.88
C VAL A 43 1.57 6.19 -7.66
N GLU A 44 0.59 6.79 -6.98
CA GLU A 44 0.54 8.22 -6.70
C GLU A 44 1.62 8.66 -5.71
N ASP A 45 1.73 7.99 -4.55
CA ASP A 45 2.66 8.37 -3.48
C ASP A 45 4.12 8.18 -3.89
N MET A 46 4.41 7.09 -4.60
CA MET A 46 5.76 6.82 -5.11
C MET A 46 6.06 7.56 -6.43
N ARG A 47 5.07 8.27 -7.00
CA ARG A 47 5.18 9.04 -8.24
C ARG A 47 5.70 8.20 -9.42
N LEU A 48 5.18 6.98 -9.54
CA LEU A 48 5.61 6.03 -10.56
C LEU A 48 5.02 6.41 -11.91
N LEU A 49 5.85 6.30 -12.96
CA LEU A 49 5.45 6.53 -14.35
C LEU A 49 5.45 5.23 -15.13
N MET A 50 4.66 5.18 -16.20
CA MET A 50 4.62 4.05 -17.14
C MET A 50 4.21 2.71 -16.50
N VAL A 51 3.44 2.76 -15.41
CA VAL A 51 2.86 1.58 -14.75
C VAL A 51 1.94 0.84 -15.72
N GLY A 52 2.13 -0.47 -15.86
CA GLY A 52 1.31 -1.35 -16.67
C GLY A 52 0.30 -2.11 -15.81
N GLU A 53 0.79 -3.07 -15.02
CA GLU A 53 -0.03 -3.88 -14.14
C GLU A 53 0.44 -3.73 -12.69
N VAL A 54 -0.51 -3.67 -11.76
CA VAL A 54 -0.25 -3.69 -10.32
C VAL A 54 -0.99 -4.88 -9.72
N ARG A 55 -0.27 -5.73 -8.99
CA ARG A 55 -0.84 -6.88 -8.28
C ARG A 55 -0.67 -6.67 -6.79
N ILE A 56 -1.78 -6.75 -6.05
CA ILE A 56 -1.79 -6.75 -4.59
C ILE A 56 -1.88 -8.20 -4.10
N LEU A 57 -1.02 -8.57 -3.17
CA LEU A 57 -0.86 -9.93 -2.67
C LEU A 57 -0.84 -9.92 -1.13
N ASN A 58 -1.19 -11.06 -0.52
CA ASN A 58 -1.10 -11.28 0.93
C ASN A 58 -1.68 -10.15 1.81
N LYS A 59 -2.72 -9.46 1.30
CA LYS A 59 -3.35 -8.34 1.96
C LYS A 59 -4.07 -8.76 3.24
N LYS A 60 -3.84 -8.00 4.31
CA LYS A 60 -4.52 -8.16 5.59
C LYS A 60 -4.67 -6.82 6.31
N ILE A 61 -5.81 -6.60 6.95
CA ILE A 61 -6.00 -5.48 7.87
C ILE A 61 -5.39 -5.85 9.22
N ILE A 62 -4.56 -4.98 9.76
CA ILE A 62 -3.93 -5.12 11.08
C ILE A 62 -4.33 -3.95 11.98
N HIS A 63 -4.53 -4.26 13.25
CA HIS A 63 -4.76 -3.26 14.29
C HIS A 63 -3.45 -2.98 15.00
N GLU A 64 -2.86 -1.82 14.72
CA GLU A 64 -1.60 -1.39 15.35
C GLU A 64 -1.85 -0.06 16.04
N LYS A 65 -1.81 -0.03 17.39
CA LYS A 65 -1.88 1.23 18.14
C LYS A 65 -0.66 2.08 17.74
N HIS A 66 -0.91 3.26 17.16
CA HIS A 66 0.16 4.19 16.79
C HIS A 66 1.07 4.45 18.00
N LYS A 67 2.39 4.35 17.80
CA LYS A 67 3.39 4.67 18.84
C LYS A 67 3.52 6.18 19.12
N ARG A 68 2.81 7.04 18.38
CA ARG A 68 2.81 8.49 18.62
C ARG A 68 2.00 8.79 19.87
N LYS A 69 2.68 9.03 20.99
CA LYS A 69 2.10 9.84 22.07
C LYS A 69 1.82 11.22 21.47
N PRO A 70 0.64 11.83 21.69
CA PRO A 70 0.49 13.26 21.46
C PRO A 70 1.56 13.98 22.29
N GLU A 71 2.28 14.93 21.70
CA GLU A 71 3.10 15.85 22.48
C GLU A 71 2.19 16.52 23.53
N GLN A 72 2.60 16.45 24.80
CA GLN A 72 1.87 17.05 25.91
C GLN A 72 2.03 18.56 25.94
#